data_AF-A0A1J4RG99-F1
#
_entry.id   AF-A0A1J4RG99-F1
#
_cell.length_a   1.000
_cell.length_b   1.000
_cell.length_c   1.000
_cell.angle_alpha   90.00
_cell.angle_beta   90.00
_cell.angle_gamma   90.00
#
_symmetry.space_group_name_H-M   'P 1'
#
loop_
_entity.id
_entity.type
_entity.pdbx_description
1 polymer ?
#
loop_
_entity_poly.entity_id
_entity_poly.type
_entity_poly.pdbx_seq_one_letter_code
_entity_poly.pdbx_strand_id
1 'polypeptide(L)'
;MSRTQEIMKPYRDRIDALDDQIVDLMIERFKLIREVSVVKHENKIPAVIEERIAQVIDRAGDRVEAALPDEQGQDDADRIREIYALMVVISCDLEEEILKESSGRK
;
A
#
# COMPACT_ATOMS: atom_id res chain seq x y z
N MET A 1 -13.23 5.31 -33.61
CA MET A 1 -12.61 4.42 -32.61
C MET A 1 -12.80 2.99 -33.07
N SER A 2 -11.98 2.04 -32.62
CA SER A 2 -12.21 0.61 -32.91
C SER A 2 -13.43 0.11 -32.13
N ARG A 3 -14.18 -0.86 -32.68
CA ARG A 3 -15.28 -1.55 -31.97
C ARG A 3 -14.84 -2.07 -30.59
N THR A 4 -13.60 -2.55 -30.48
CA THR A 4 -13.02 -2.97 -29.19
C THR A 4 -12.89 -1.81 -28.22
N GLN A 5 -12.47 -0.63 -28.70
CA GLN A 5 -12.36 0.56 -27.84
C GLN A 5 -13.73 0.99 -27.33
N GLU A 6 -14.76 0.95 -28.17
CA GLU A 6 -16.13 1.33 -27.78
C GLU A 6 -16.69 0.40 -26.70
N ILE A 7 -16.47 -0.92 -26.84
CA ILE A 7 -16.91 -1.92 -25.85
C ILE A 7 -16.15 -1.77 -24.52
N MET A 8 -14.84 -1.54 -24.58
CA MET A 8 -14.00 -1.50 -23.38
C MET A 8 -14.03 -0.16 -22.64
N LYS A 9 -14.37 0.94 -23.34
CA LYS A 9 -14.38 2.29 -22.76
C LYS A 9 -15.11 2.39 -21.43
N PRO A 10 -16.39 1.96 -21.27
CA PRO A 10 -17.09 2.11 -20.00
C PRO A 10 -16.47 1.33 -18.84
N TYR A 11 -15.76 0.23 -19.12
CA TYR A 11 -15.03 -0.51 -18.07
C TYR A 11 -13.75 0.21 -17.67
N ARG A 12 -13.01 0.76 -18.63
CA ARG A 12 -11.79 1.55 -18.37
C ARG A 12 -12.12 2.81 -17.60
N ASP A 13 -13.15 3.55 -17.99
CA ASP A 13 -13.57 4.76 -17.28
C ASP A 13 -13.90 4.46 -15.79
N ARG A 14 -14.43 3.27 -15.49
CA ARG A 14 -14.70 2.83 -14.10
C ARG A 14 -13.45 2.39 -13.35
N ILE A 15 -12.49 1.77 -14.04
CA ILE A 15 -11.20 1.37 -13.46
C ILE A 15 -10.38 2.63 -13.17
N ASP A 16 -10.28 3.55 -14.12
CA ASP A 16 -9.55 4.82 -13.96
C ASP A 16 -10.09 5.59 -12.74
N ALA A 17 -11.41 5.69 -12.59
CA ALA A 17 -12.03 6.36 -11.44
C ALA A 17 -11.80 5.63 -10.09
N LEU A 18 -11.57 4.32 -10.11
CA LEU A 18 -11.18 3.55 -8.92
C LEU A 18 -9.69 3.73 -8.61
N ASP A 19 -8.85 3.73 -9.63
CA ASP A 19 -7.41 3.93 -9.53
C ASP A 19 -7.09 5.33 -8.98
N ASP A 20 -7.84 6.36 -9.38
CA ASP A 20 -7.74 7.70 -8.80
C ASP A 20 -7.96 7.68 -7.28
N GLN A 21 -8.98 6.94 -6.80
CA GLN A 21 -9.23 6.79 -5.36
C GLN A 21 -8.12 6.00 -4.65
N ILE A 22 -7.57 4.97 -5.29
CA ILE A 22 -6.43 4.22 -4.76
C ILE A 22 -5.21 5.15 -4.61
N VAL A 23 -4.93 5.97 -5.62
CA VAL A 23 -3.82 6.94 -5.59
C VAL A 23 -4.01 7.95 -4.47
N ASP A 24 -5.21 8.51 -4.31
CA ASP A 24 -5.50 9.46 -3.23
C ASP A 24 -5.25 8.84 -1.84
N LEU A 25 -5.71 7.60 -1.61
CA LEU A 25 -5.47 6.86 -0.38
C LEU A 25 -3.97 6.56 -0.16
N MET A 26 -3.24 6.27 -1.23
CA MET A 26 -1.78 6.05 -1.15
C MET A 26 -1.03 7.33 -0.81
N ILE A 27 -1.45 8.48 -1.34
CA ILE A 27 -0.90 9.79 -0.97
C ILE A 27 -1.11 10.05 0.53
N GLU A 28 -2.31 9.79 1.06
CA GLU A 28 -2.60 9.91 2.49
C GLU A 28 -1.73 8.95 3.32
N ARG A 29 -1.60 7.69 2.89
CA ARG A 29 -0.76 6.70 3.56
C ARG A 29 0.71 7.14 3.62
N PHE A 30 1.25 7.72 2.55
CA PHE A 30 2.63 8.21 2.54
C PHE A 30 2.84 9.44 3.41
N LYS A 31 1.85 10.33 3.54
CA LYS A 31 1.92 11.45 4.50
C LYS A 31 2.06 10.91 5.93
N LEU A 32 1.24 9.91 6.31
CA LEU A 32 1.34 9.28 7.62
C LEU A 32 2.68 8.56 7.83
N ILE A 33 3.24 7.91 6.82
CA ILE A 33 4.57 7.29 6.92
C ILE A 33 5.65 8.34 7.20
N ARG A 34 5.57 9.51 6.56
CA ARG A 34 6.51 10.62 6.83
C ARG A 34 6.40 11.09 8.28
N GLU A 35 5.19 11.23 8.80
CA GLU A 35 4.96 11.59 10.22
C GLU A 35 5.52 10.53 11.17
N VAL A 36 5.23 9.25 10.90
CA VAL A 36 5.72 8.12 11.71
C VAL A 36 7.25 8.00 11.66
N SER A 37 7.88 8.29 10.52
CA SER A 37 9.33 8.28 10.37
C SER A 37 10.01 9.27 11.34
N VAL A 38 9.46 10.48 11.47
CA VAL A 38 9.97 11.49 12.42
C VAL A 38 9.87 10.97 13.86
N VAL A 39 8.69 10.44 14.24
CA VAL A 39 8.47 9.90 15.59
C VAL A 39 9.40 8.72 15.87
N LYS A 40 9.54 7.78 14.91
CA LYS A 40 10.44 6.64 15.04
C LYS A 40 11.89 7.08 15.25
N HIS A 41 12.34 8.07 14.48
CA HIS A 41 13.69 8.62 14.60
C HIS A 41 13.94 9.25 15.97
N GLU A 42 13.05 10.12 16.43
CA GLU A 42 13.16 10.78 17.76
C GLU A 42 13.23 9.76 18.90
N ASN A 43 12.54 8.63 18.75
CA ASN A 43 12.48 7.56 19.75
C ASN A 43 13.46 6.40 19.49
N LYS A 44 14.33 6.50 18.48
CA LYS A 44 15.29 5.45 18.08
C LYS A 44 14.62 4.09 17.79
N ILE A 45 13.42 4.12 17.23
CA ILE A 45 12.66 2.95 16.79
C ILE A 45 13.12 2.58 15.37
N PRO A 46 13.42 1.31 15.07
CA PRO A 46 13.84 0.88 13.75
C PRO A 46 12.71 1.03 12.72
N ALA A 47 13.08 1.31 11.47
CA ALA A 47 12.14 1.39 10.35
C ALA A 47 11.45 0.04 10.09
N VAL A 48 12.22 -1.04 10.14
CA VAL A 48 11.77 -2.42 9.97
C VAL A 48 11.43 -3.03 11.32
N ILE A 49 10.17 -3.45 11.48
CA ILE A 49 9.68 -4.22 12.64
C ILE A 49 8.93 -5.43 12.07
N GLU A 50 9.57 -6.59 12.06
CA GLU A 50 9.08 -7.81 11.39
C GLU A 50 7.65 -8.19 11.81
N GLU A 51 7.38 -8.17 13.12
CA GLU A 51 6.05 -8.48 13.65
C GLU A 51 4.97 -7.53 13.10
N ARG A 52 5.28 -6.23 13.04
CA ARG A 52 4.34 -5.24 12.53
C ARG A 52 4.07 -5.43 11.04
N ILE A 53 5.09 -5.82 10.28
CA ILE A 53 4.98 -6.10 8.84
C ILE A 53 4.06 -7.28 8.59
N ALA A 54 4.27 -8.41 9.29
CA ALA A 54 3.38 -9.57 9.20
C ALA A 54 1.93 -9.19 9.50
N GLN A 55 1.71 -8.47 10.61
CA GLN A 55 0.37 -7.98 10.99
C GLN A 55 -0.27 -7.06 9.95
N VAL A 56 0.49 -6.24 9.21
CA VAL A 56 -0.05 -5.39 8.13
C VAL A 56 -0.59 -6.28 7.00
N ILE A 57 0.23 -7.25 6.57
CA ILE A 57 -0.04 -8.11 5.42
C ILE A 57 -1.21 -9.04 5.72
N ASP A 58 -1.18 -9.71 6.88
CA ASP A 58 -2.22 -10.64 7.31
C ASP A 58 -3.56 -9.95 7.43
N ARG A 59 -3.61 -8.79 8.12
CA ARG A 59 -4.84 -8.00 8.27
C ARG A 59 -5.45 -7.61 6.91
N ALA A 60 -4.64 -7.35 5.90
CA ALA A 60 -5.13 -6.99 4.58
C ALA A 60 -5.79 -8.18 3.88
N GLY A 61 -5.14 -9.35 3.90
CA GLY A 61 -5.71 -10.60 3.36
C GLY A 61 -6.96 -11.04 4.11
N ASP A 62 -6.93 -11.04 5.45
CA ASP A 62 -8.07 -11.44 6.29
C ASP A 62 -9.30 -10.56 6.02
N ARG A 63 -9.10 -9.28 5.70
CA ARG A 63 -10.18 -8.38 5.32
C ARG A 63 -10.84 -8.80 4.00
N VAL A 64 -10.07 -9.31 3.03
CA VAL A 64 -10.61 -9.83 1.77
C VAL A 64 -11.41 -11.09 2.04
N GLU A 65 -10.84 -12.05 2.77
CA GLU A 65 -11.50 -13.32 3.11
C GLU A 65 -12.81 -13.10 3.88
N ALA A 66 -12.84 -12.11 4.78
CA ALA A 66 -14.06 -11.75 5.51
C ALA A 66 -15.14 -11.11 4.61
N ALA A 67 -14.74 -10.42 3.54
CA ALA A 67 -15.65 -9.78 2.60
C ALA A 67 -16.13 -10.74 1.48
N LEU A 68 -15.27 -11.69 1.09
CA LEU A 68 -15.45 -12.65 0.01
C LEU A 68 -15.02 -14.05 0.53
N PRO A 69 -15.94 -14.83 1.13
CA PRO A 69 -15.60 -16.09 1.80
C PRO A 69 -15.53 -17.30 0.85
N ASP A 70 -15.47 -17.06 -0.46
CA ASP A 70 -15.39 -18.10 -1.50
C ASP A 70 -13.97 -18.30 -2.02
N GLU A 71 -13.79 -19.28 -2.92
CA GLU A 71 -12.48 -19.60 -3.51
C GLU A 71 -11.87 -18.41 -4.26
N GLN A 72 -12.71 -17.58 -4.90
CA GLN A 72 -12.25 -16.36 -5.55
C GLN A 72 -11.72 -15.33 -4.54
N GLY A 73 -12.40 -15.19 -3.40
CA GLY A 73 -11.94 -14.34 -2.32
C GLY A 73 -10.62 -14.79 -1.69
N GLN A 74 -10.36 -16.10 -1.64
CA GLN A 74 -9.06 -16.64 -1.22
C GLN A 74 -7.94 -16.25 -2.19
N ASP A 75 -8.16 -16.45 -3.50
CA ASP A 75 -7.22 -16.01 -4.53
C ASP A 75 -6.96 -14.49 -4.48
N ASP A 76 -8.00 -13.70 -4.25
CA ASP A 76 -7.88 -12.24 -4.14
C ASP A 76 -7.17 -11.82 -2.85
N ALA A 77 -7.34 -12.56 -1.75
CA ALA A 77 -6.63 -12.31 -0.50
C ALA A 77 -5.12 -12.48 -0.67
N ASP A 78 -4.69 -13.53 -1.38
CA ASP A 78 -3.28 -13.76 -1.66
C ASP A 78 -2.69 -12.66 -2.55
N ARG A 79 -3.41 -12.23 -3.59
CA ARG A 79 -3.01 -11.07 -4.42
C ARG A 79 -2.88 -9.79 -3.59
N ILE A 80 -3.81 -9.55 -2.66
CA ILE A 80 -3.75 -8.39 -1.76
C ILE A 80 -2.55 -8.48 -0.81
N ARG A 81 -2.23 -9.67 -0.28
CA ARG A 81 -1.04 -9.88 0.56
C ARG A 81 0.25 -9.53 -0.21
N GLU A 82 0.35 -9.92 -1.48
CA GLU A 82 1.48 -9.56 -2.35
C GLU A 82 1.62 -8.04 -2.56
N ILE A 83 0.50 -7.36 -2.86
CA ILE A 83 0.47 -5.90 -3.01
C ILE A 83 0.91 -5.21 -1.72
N TYR A 84 0.42 -5.70 -0.57
CA TYR A 84 0.77 -5.15 0.73
C TYR A 84 2.24 -5.40 1.09
N ALA A 85 2.80 -6.56 0.72
CA ALA A 85 4.23 -6.83 0.91
C ALA A 85 5.09 -5.81 0.14
N LEU A 86 4.78 -5.56 -1.13
CA LEU A 86 5.48 -4.54 -1.93
C LEU A 86 5.30 -3.14 -1.34
N MET A 87 4.08 -2.79 -0.96
CA MET A 87 3.77 -1.50 -0.36
C MET A 87 4.54 -1.29 0.96
N VAL A 88 4.71 -2.32 1.78
CA VAL A 88 5.51 -2.26 3.01
C VAL A 88 6.98 -2.02 2.70
N VAL A 89 7.56 -2.72 1.73
CA VAL A 89 8.96 -2.51 1.31
C VAL A 89 9.18 -1.05 0.91
N ILE A 90 8.32 -0.51 0.03
CA ILE A 90 8.37 0.90 -0.39
C ILE A 90 8.27 1.85 0.82
N SER A 91 7.47 1.49 1.83
CA SER A 91 7.30 2.31 3.03
C SER A 91 8.55 2.32 3.90
N CYS A 92 9.19 1.16 4.09
CA CYS A 92 10.43 1.04 4.82
C CYS A 92 11.56 1.82 4.13
N ASP A 93 11.68 1.70 2.81
CA ASP A 93 12.67 2.46 2.02
C ASP A 93 12.47 3.97 2.17
N LEU A 94 11.21 4.44 2.10
CA LEU A 94 10.88 5.84 2.31
C LEU A 94 11.26 6.34 3.71
N GLU A 95 11.03 5.54 4.75
CA GLU A 95 11.44 5.89 6.13
C GLU A 95 12.96 6.03 6.23
N GLU A 96 13.73 5.15 5.58
CA GLU A 96 15.19 5.21 5.55
C GLU A 96 15.73 6.42 4.76
N GLU A 97 15.11 6.77 3.64
CA GLU A 97 15.47 7.96 2.85
C GLU A 97 15.34 9.24 3.67
N ILE A 98 14.22 9.40 4.39
CA ILE A 98 13.96 10.54 5.29
C ILE A 98 15.02 10.61 6.41
N LEU A 99 15.42 9.45 6.94
CA LEU A 99 16.48 9.37 7.95
C LEU A 99 17.84 9.81 7.39
N LYS A 100 18.18 9.40 6.17
CA LYS A 100 19.43 9.79 5.50
C LYS A 100 19.46 11.29 5.22
N GLU A 101 18.37 11.86 4.73
CA GLU A 101 18.25 13.30 4.45
C GLU A 101 18.33 14.16 5.72
N SER A 102 17.70 13.73 6.82
CA SER A 102 17.78 14.44 8.11
C SER A 102 19.18 14.37 8.73
N SER A 103 19.92 13.29 8.50
CA SER A 103 21.31 13.12 8.95
C SER A 103 22.34 13.90 8.10
N GLY A 104 22.01 14.18 6.83
CA GLY A 104 22.88 14.90 5.87
C GLY A 104 22.78 16.43 5.90
N ARG A 105 21.77 17.01 6.58
CA ARG A 105 21.70 18.46 6.87
C ARG A 105 22.50 18.79 8.14
N LYS A 106 23.82 18.72 8.05
CA LYS A 106 24.73 19.31 9.04
C LYS A 106 25.52 20.44 8.42
#